data_AF-A0A354ZFN1-F1
#
_entry.id   AF-A0A354ZFN1-F1
#
_cell.length_a   1.000
_cell.length_b   1.000
_cell.length_c   1.000
_cell.angle_alpha   90.00
_cell.angle_beta   90.00
_cell.angle_gamma   90.00
#
_symmetry.space_group_name_H-M   'P 1'
#
loop_
_entity.id
_entity.type
_entity.pdbx_description
1 polymer ?
#
loop_
_entity_poly.entity_id
_entity_poly.type
_entity_poly.pdbx_seq_one_letter_code
_entity_poly.pdbx_strand_id
1 'polypeptide(L)'
;MRCSNSKVARYRMDPDEIVQAAMAAWRVHKFGTFVLQSGEDPGYPPHGLVRAIRGIKASTNAAVTLSVGEAPDRHYRLWREAGADRFLLKFETSDPDLFAMLKPTTTLAARMGRLSSLRDMGYQVGSGIILGLPGQDRVSVARDLILCGEENYEMVSIGPFVPHPDTPLGKPARDQGQARLSATALPPARTPDVRSTLNTIAVARLLAPMAHIPATTALGVVGRQDGGWRAQAAGYLTAMGAIRGDAEYSGDARYRALVSGANELMLDVTPWRYRNSYEIYPGKPGADGDELADSVNSAIREIRRLGMSVCSGPGDSPKAPWGAGRGIQKKDTQKGECSDDTRPSRVRFH
;
A
#
# COMPACT_ATOMS: atom_id res chain seq x y z
N MET A 1 13.56 -3.10 2.01
CA MET A 1 14.52 -4.20 2.23
C MET A 1 15.79 -3.63 2.85
N ARG A 2 16.22 -4.11 4.02
CA ARG A 2 17.34 -3.51 4.77
C ARG A 2 18.65 -3.65 4.00
N CYS A 3 19.44 -2.58 3.88
CA CYS A 3 20.72 -2.59 3.14
C CYS A 3 21.67 -3.70 3.62
N SER A 4 21.72 -3.94 4.94
CA SER A 4 22.60 -4.93 5.56
C SER A 4 22.18 -6.39 5.38
N ASN A 5 21.02 -6.70 4.78
CA ASN A 5 20.63 -8.09 4.50
C ASN A 5 21.29 -8.56 3.20
N SER A 6 22.29 -9.44 3.31
CA SER A 6 23.05 -10.03 2.20
C SER A 6 22.45 -11.34 1.68
N LYS A 7 21.43 -11.90 2.35
CA LYS A 7 20.81 -13.17 1.95
C LYS A 7 19.83 -13.04 0.78
N VAL A 8 19.47 -11.81 0.38
CA VAL A 8 18.54 -11.56 -0.71
C VAL A 8 19.28 -11.00 -1.92
N ALA A 9 19.10 -11.66 -3.07
CA ALA A 9 19.63 -11.20 -4.35
C ALA A 9 19.04 -9.83 -4.70
N ARG A 10 19.90 -8.84 -4.95
CA ARG A 10 19.48 -7.50 -5.37
C ARG A 10 19.27 -7.49 -6.88
N TYR A 11 18.21 -6.83 -7.32
CA TYR A 11 17.90 -6.67 -8.73
C TYR A 11 17.48 -5.23 -9.03
N ARG A 12 17.62 -4.84 -10.29
CA ARG A 12 17.02 -3.63 -10.87
C ARG A 12 16.35 -4.06 -12.17
N MET A 13 15.12 -3.63 -12.38
CA MET A 13 14.45 -3.79 -13.68
C MET A 13 14.89 -2.67 -14.62
N ASP A 14 15.13 -3.03 -15.88
CA ASP A 14 15.28 -2.03 -16.93
C ASP A 14 13.95 -1.25 -17.10
N PRO A 15 13.98 0.07 -17.36
CA PRO A 15 12.77 0.84 -17.60
C PRO A 15 11.84 0.25 -18.67
N ASP A 16 12.38 -0.34 -19.73
CA ASP A 16 11.55 -0.97 -20.77
C ASP A 16 10.86 -2.23 -20.25
N GLU A 17 11.53 -3.02 -19.40
CA GLU A 17 10.93 -4.19 -18.74
C GLU A 17 9.78 -3.78 -17.82
N ILE A 18 9.92 -2.65 -17.11
CA ILE A 18 8.85 -2.08 -16.27
C ILE A 18 7.64 -1.72 -17.14
N VAL A 19 7.86 -1.04 -18.27
CA VAL A 19 6.78 -0.67 -19.20
C VAL A 19 6.11 -1.91 -19.80
N GLN A 20 6.89 -2.93 -20.19
CA GLN A 20 6.33 -4.18 -20.72
C GLN A 20 5.49 -4.93 -19.68
N ALA A 21 5.93 -4.97 -18.41
CA ALA A 21 5.16 -5.57 -17.32
C ALA A 21 3.81 -4.85 -17.12
N ALA A 22 3.82 -3.50 -17.11
CA ALA A 22 2.59 -2.72 -17.02
C ALA A 22 1.67 -2.94 -18.24
N MET A 23 2.22 -3.01 -19.45
CA MET A 23 1.45 -3.31 -20.66
C MET A 23 0.83 -4.71 -20.64
N ALA A 24 1.59 -5.72 -20.20
CA ALA A 24 1.09 -7.08 -20.06
C ALA A 24 -0.08 -7.14 -19.05
N ALA A 25 0.09 -6.52 -17.88
CA ALA A 25 -0.97 -6.39 -16.90
C ALA A 25 -2.19 -5.64 -17.46
N TRP A 26 -1.98 -4.53 -18.18
CA TRP A 26 -3.05 -3.74 -18.79
C TRP A 26 -3.84 -4.52 -19.88
N ARG A 27 -3.21 -5.49 -20.53
CA ARG A 27 -3.90 -6.40 -21.47
C ARG A 27 -4.82 -7.38 -20.74
N VAL A 28 -4.42 -7.87 -19.57
CA VAL A 28 -5.24 -8.75 -18.72
C VAL A 28 -6.43 -7.99 -18.13
N HIS A 29 -6.18 -6.81 -17.56
CA HIS A 29 -7.20 -5.96 -17.00
C HIS A 29 -6.82 -4.49 -17.20
N LYS A 30 -7.79 -3.64 -17.53
CA LYS A 30 -7.57 -2.21 -17.75
C LYS A 30 -7.36 -1.47 -16.41
N PHE A 31 -6.25 -1.78 -15.73
CA PHE A 31 -5.85 -1.14 -14.48
C PHE A 31 -5.82 0.37 -14.65
N GLY A 32 -6.51 1.07 -13.74
CA GLY A 32 -6.55 2.53 -13.74
C GLY A 32 -5.27 3.17 -13.22
N THR A 33 -4.49 2.43 -12.43
CA THR A 33 -3.25 2.91 -11.79
C THR A 33 -2.17 1.83 -11.87
N PHE A 34 -0.91 2.23 -12.05
CA PHE A 34 0.26 1.40 -11.82
C PHE A 34 1.11 2.01 -10.70
N VAL A 35 1.47 1.19 -9.70
CA VAL A 35 2.36 1.58 -8.61
C VAL A 35 3.78 1.10 -8.91
N LEU A 36 4.72 2.03 -9.04
CA LEU A 36 6.15 1.73 -9.13
C LEU A 36 6.77 1.79 -7.74
N GLN A 37 7.06 0.62 -7.18
CA GLN A 37 7.58 0.48 -5.83
C GLN A 37 8.99 -0.12 -5.84
N SER A 38 9.89 0.47 -5.04
CA SER A 38 11.25 -0.04 -4.84
C SER A 38 11.70 0.17 -3.39
N GLY A 39 12.87 -0.38 -3.03
CA GLY A 39 13.57 0.11 -1.85
C GLY A 39 14.21 1.48 -2.14
N GLU A 40 14.70 2.16 -1.10
CA GLU A 40 15.55 3.34 -1.28
C GLU A 40 16.87 2.90 -1.94
N ASP A 41 17.00 3.20 -3.24
CA ASP A 41 18.16 2.89 -4.06
C ASP A 41 18.77 4.19 -4.62
N PRO A 42 19.71 4.82 -3.90
CA PRO A 42 20.35 6.06 -4.34
C PRO A 42 21.10 5.92 -5.68
N GLY A 43 21.43 4.70 -6.09
CA GLY A 43 22.15 4.42 -7.33
C GLY A 43 21.24 4.19 -8.54
N TYR A 44 19.91 4.18 -8.39
CA TYR A 44 19.00 4.08 -9.53
C TYR A 44 18.91 5.44 -10.25
N PRO A 45 19.17 5.52 -11.57
CA PRO A 45 19.20 6.79 -12.26
C PRO A 45 17.78 7.41 -12.32
N PRO A 46 17.60 8.69 -11.95
CA PRO A 46 16.28 9.32 -11.92
C PRO A 46 15.61 9.34 -13.30
N HIS A 47 16.40 9.41 -14.38
CA HIS A 47 15.92 9.33 -15.77
C HIS A 47 15.37 7.95 -16.16
N GLY A 48 15.77 6.88 -15.49
CA GLY A 48 15.18 5.56 -15.70
C GLY A 48 13.70 5.54 -15.31
N LEU A 49 13.36 6.15 -14.17
CA LEU A 49 11.95 6.33 -13.77
C LEU A 49 11.20 7.25 -14.72
N VAL A 50 11.81 8.33 -15.21
CA VAL A 50 11.18 9.19 -16.23
C VAL A 50 10.77 8.39 -17.47
N ARG A 51 11.66 7.51 -17.96
CA ARG A 51 11.38 6.64 -19.12
C ARG A 51 10.23 5.68 -18.82
N ALA A 52 10.25 5.03 -17.65
CA ALA A 52 9.17 4.12 -17.24
C ALA A 52 7.82 4.83 -17.08
N ILE A 53 7.79 5.98 -16.39
CA ILE A 53 6.58 6.80 -16.19
C ILE A 53 5.98 7.17 -17.55
N ARG A 54 6.77 7.79 -18.44
CA ARG A 54 6.30 8.20 -19.77
C ARG A 54 5.81 7.02 -20.60
N GLY A 55 6.55 5.91 -20.59
CA GLY A 55 6.17 4.69 -21.31
C GLY A 55 4.84 4.12 -20.82
N ILE A 56 4.62 4.04 -19.51
CA ILE A 56 3.34 3.55 -18.95
C ILE A 56 2.19 4.50 -19.32
N LYS A 57 2.37 5.82 -19.14
CA LYS A 57 1.34 6.82 -19.47
C LYS A 57 0.95 6.73 -20.94
N ALA A 58 1.94 6.64 -21.84
CA ALA A 58 1.71 6.55 -23.29
C ALA A 58 1.00 5.25 -23.70
N SER A 59 1.36 4.12 -23.07
CA SER A 59 0.85 2.80 -23.47
C SER A 59 -0.49 2.42 -22.85
N THR A 60 -0.88 3.04 -21.72
CA THR A 60 -2.04 2.57 -20.92
C THR A 60 -3.02 3.66 -20.53
N ASN A 61 -2.61 4.93 -20.58
CA ASN A 61 -3.35 6.09 -20.03
C ASN A 61 -3.69 5.97 -18.51
N ALA A 62 -3.09 5.01 -17.81
CA ALA A 62 -3.27 4.82 -16.37
C ALA A 62 -2.60 5.96 -15.57
N ALA A 63 -2.99 6.12 -14.30
CA ALA A 63 -2.22 6.91 -13.35
C ALA A 63 -0.93 6.18 -12.97
N VAL A 64 0.14 6.92 -12.68
CA VAL A 64 1.40 6.36 -12.17
C VAL A 64 1.64 6.87 -10.75
N THR A 65 1.70 5.93 -9.81
CA THR A 65 1.99 6.18 -8.40
C THR A 65 3.41 5.75 -8.10
N LEU A 66 4.21 6.59 -7.45
CA LEU A 66 5.58 6.26 -7.05
C LEU A 66 5.63 5.89 -5.57
N SER A 67 6.37 4.83 -5.23
CA SER A 67 6.68 4.42 -3.87
C SER A 67 8.16 4.02 -3.78
N VAL A 68 9.02 5.00 -4.05
CA VAL A 68 10.48 4.80 -4.22
C VAL A 68 11.33 5.41 -3.10
N GLY A 69 10.69 5.82 -2.00
CA GLY A 69 11.34 6.36 -0.81
C GLY A 69 11.79 7.81 -0.93
N GLU A 70 12.78 8.19 -0.10
CA GLU A 70 13.33 9.54 -0.06
C GLU A 70 14.35 9.81 -1.20
N ALA A 71 14.24 10.97 -1.84
CA ALA A 71 15.11 11.45 -2.91
C ALA A 71 15.28 12.98 -2.85
N PRO A 72 16.27 13.58 -3.53
CA PRO A 72 16.36 15.04 -3.65
C PRO A 72 15.15 15.66 -4.38
N ASP A 73 14.73 16.87 -4.01
CA ASP A 73 13.56 17.56 -4.59
C ASP A 73 13.57 17.64 -6.12
N ARG A 74 14.75 17.87 -6.71
CA ARG A 74 14.91 17.89 -8.17
C ARG A 74 14.43 16.59 -8.84
N HIS A 75 14.55 15.44 -8.17
CA HIS A 75 14.08 14.17 -8.71
C HIS A 75 12.55 14.08 -8.65
N TYR A 76 11.93 14.53 -7.55
CA TYR A 76 10.48 14.59 -7.46
C TYR A 76 9.86 15.51 -8.50
N ARG A 77 10.43 16.71 -8.71
CA ARG A 77 9.98 17.61 -9.79
C ARG A 77 10.11 16.95 -11.15
N LEU A 78 11.26 16.34 -11.43
CA LEU A 78 11.51 15.63 -12.68
C LEU A 78 10.49 14.50 -12.93
N TRP A 79 10.16 13.71 -11.90
CA TRP A 79 9.18 12.62 -12.02
C TRP A 79 7.75 13.15 -12.15
N ARG A 80 7.43 14.26 -11.50
CA ARG A 80 6.13 14.93 -11.63
C ARG A 80 5.92 15.43 -13.05
N GLU A 81 6.92 16.13 -13.59
CA GLU A 81 6.96 16.62 -14.98
C GLU A 81 6.88 15.47 -16.00
N ALA A 82 7.45 14.31 -15.67
CA ALA A 82 7.33 13.11 -16.50
C ALA A 82 5.90 12.52 -16.53
N GLY A 83 5.03 12.93 -15.62
CA GLY A 83 3.63 12.50 -15.55
C GLY A 83 3.29 11.57 -14.39
N ALA A 84 4.14 11.46 -13.36
CA ALA A 84 3.76 10.78 -12.13
C ALA A 84 2.62 11.56 -11.44
N ASP A 85 1.58 10.84 -11.02
CA ASP A 85 0.34 11.41 -10.50
C ASP A 85 0.30 11.42 -8.98
N ARG A 86 0.84 10.36 -8.34
CA ARG A 86 0.76 10.15 -6.90
C ARG A 86 2.09 9.71 -6.30
N PHE A 87 2.26 9.93 -5.01
CA PHE A 87 3.43 9.47 -4.26
C PHE A 87 3.02 8.83 -2.94
N LEU A 88 3.47 7.59 -2.71
CA LEU A 88 3.27 6.86 -1.46
C LEU A 88 4.54 6.93 -0.62
N LEU A 89 4.42 7.51 0.58
CA LEU A 89 5.51 7.62 1.53
C LEU A 89 4.95 7.54 2.95
N LYS A 90 5.00 6.37 3.57
CA LYS A 90 4.52 6.21 4.95
C LYS A 90 5.37 7.02 5.91
N PHE A 91 4.73 7.73 6.85
CA PHE A 91 5.41 8.26 8.03
C PHE A 91 5.62 7.17 9.08
N GLU A 92 4.99 6.00 8.93
CA GLU A 92 5.18 4.76 9.70
C GLU A 92 4.68 4.82 11.14
N THR A 93 5.08 5.84 11.91
CA THR A 93 4.59 6.17 13.25
C THR A 93 4.80 7.66 13.54
N SER A 94 3.88 8.27 14.29
CA SER A 94 3.91 9.65 14.77
C SER A 94 4.72 9.83 16.06
N ASP A 95 5.21 8.74 16.65
CA ASP A 95 6.14 8.79 17.77
C ASP A 95 7.56 9.04 17.23
N PRO A 96 8.18 10.19 17.54
CA PRO A 96 9.49 10.56 17.01
C PRO A 96 10.62 9.64 17.52
N ASP A 97 10.51 9.13 18.74
CA ASP A 97 11.51 8.25 19.34
C ASP A 97 11.43 6.87 18.68
N LEU A 98 10.21 6.34 18.53
CA LEU A 98 10.00 5.09 17.80
C LEU A 98 10.42 5.21 16.33
N PHE A 99 10.09 6.32 15.67
CA PHE A 99 10.51 6.58 14.30
C PHE A 99 12.04 6.58 14.16
N ALA A 100 12.75 7.29 15.04
CA ALA A 100 14.21 7.37 15.00
C ALA A 100 14.88 6.01 15.22
N MET A 101 14.31 5.16 16.07
CA MET A 101 14.78 3.78 16.25
C MET A 101 14.61 2.91 15.00
N LEU A 102 13.52 3.11 14.25
CA LEU A 102 13.23 2.35 13.03
C LEU A 102 14.01 2.86 11.81
N LYS A 103 14.20 4.18 11.72
CA LYS A 103 14.91 4.87 10.63
C LYS A 103 15.99 5.81 11.18
N PRO A 104 17.15 5.28 11.60
CA PRO A 104 18.21 6.09 12.19
C PRO A 104 18.88 7.07 11.19
N THR A 105 18.54 6.99 9.90
CA THR A 105 19.11 7.83 8.84
C THR A 105 18.29 9.09 8.54
N THR A 106 17.14 9.29 9.19
CA THR A 106 16.26 10.44 8.98
C THR A 106 15.45 10.73 10.25
N THR A 107 14.67 11.80 10.28
CA THR A 107 13.81 12.17 11.42
C THR A 107 12.35 12.22 10.99
N LEU A 108 11.43 12.08 11.95
CA LEU A 108 10.00 12.22 11.67
C LEU A 108 9.69 13.60 11.10
N ALA A 109 10.31 14.66 11.63
CA ALA A 109 10.14 16.02 11.12
C ALA A 109 10.56 16.16 9.64
N ALA A 110 11.70 15.56 9.27
CA ALA A 110 12.16 15.56 7.87
C ALA A 110 11.20 14.75 6.96
N ARG A 111 10.69 13.62 7.46
CA ARG A 111 9.68 12.80 6.76
C ARG A 111 8.39 13.57 6.50
N MET A 112 7.90 14.30 7.49
CA MET A 112 6.69 15.13 7.38
C MET A 112 6.91 16.33 6.44
N GLY A 113 8.05 17.02 6.56
CA GLY A 113 8.43 18.08 5.63
C GLY A 113 8.52 17.59 4.19
N ARG A 114 8.94 16.33 3.99
CA ARG A 114 8.95 15.72 2.66
C ARG A 114 7.55 15.48 2.10
N LEU A 115 6.63 15.01 2.93
CA LEU A 115 5.23 14.80 2.55
C LEU A 115 4.56 16.12 2.14
N SER A 116 4.81 17.19 2.89
CA SER A 116 4.38 18.54 2.50
C SER A 116 4.97 18.96 1.15
N SER A 117 6.28 18.78 0.97
CA SER A 117 6.96 19.17 -0.28
C SER A 117 6.40 18.41 -1.50
N LEU A 118 6.09 17.12 -1.35
CA LEU A 118 5.44 16.33 -2.41
C LEU A 118 4.06 16.89 -2.76
N ARG A 119 3.27 17.28 -1.75
CA ARG A 119 1.97 17.92 -1.96
C ARG A 119 2.12 19.25 -2.72
N ASP A 120 3.07 20.08 -2.33
CA ASP A 120 3.34 21.38 -2.96
C ASP A 120 3.79 21.24 -4.42
N MET A 121 4.48 20.13 -4.74
CA MET A 121 4.82 19.74 -6.12
C MET A 121 3.62 19.20 -6.91
N GLY A 122 2.43 19.15 -6.30
CA GLY A 122 1.20 18.72 -6.94
C GLY A 122 1.07 17.21 -7.09
N TYR A 123 1.63 16.42 -6.19
CA TYR A 123 1.29 14.99 -6.08
C TYR A 123 0.02 14.80 -5.26
N GLN A 124 -0.77 13.77 -5.59
CA GLN A 124 -1.66 13.17 -4.58
C GLN A 124 -0.78 12.37 -3.62
N VAL A 125 -0.82 12.71 -2.33
CA VAL A 125 0.08 12.15 -1.34
C VAL A 125 -0.63 11.04 -0.58
N GLY A 126 0.02 9.88 -0.55
CA GLY A 126 -0.37 8.75 0.26
C GLY A 126 0.61 8.52 1.39
N SER A 127 0.10 8.39 2.59
CA SER A 127 0.91 8.06 3.76
C SER A 127 0.19 7.07 4.67
N GLY A 128 0.59 7.01 5.94
CA GLY A 128 0.00 6.14 6.95
C GLY A 128 1.04 5.35 7.70
N ILE A 129 0.58 4.32 8.38
CA ILE A 129 1.34 3.65 9.45
C ILE A 129 1.67 2.21 9.16
N ILE A 130 2.62 1.72 9.95
CA ILE A 130 2.84 0.30 10.19
C ILE A 130 2.25 0.00 11.57
N LEU A 131 1.25 -0.89 11.62
CA LEU A 131 0.53 -1.22 12.84
C LEU A 131 1.17 -2.43 13.56
N GLY A 132 1.41 -2.30 14.86
CA GLY A 132 2.00 -3.35 15.70
C GLY A 132 3.52 -3.37 15.66
N LEU A 133 4.16 -2.23 15.42
CA LEU A 133 5.61 -2.07 15.59
C LEU A 133 6.01 -2.39 17.05
N PRO A 134 7.19 -2.99 17.30
CA PRO A 134 7.76 -3.11 18.64
C PRO A 134 7.83 -1.74 19.33
N GLY A 135 7.26 -1.60 20.54
CA GLY A 135 7.15 -0.30 21.23
C GLY A 135 5.88 0.50 20.95
N GLN A 136 5.11 0.17 19.91
CA GLN A 136 3.90 0.91 19.59
C GLN A 136 2.76 0.49 20.51
N ASP A 137 2.18 1.47 21.22
CA ASP A 137 1.01 1.27 22.06
C ASP A 137 -0.27 1.83 21.42
N ARG A 138 -1.42 1.63 22.08
CA ARG A 138 -2.73 2.07 21.57
C ARG A 138 -2.84 3.59 21.50
N VAL A 139 -2.16 4.32 22.38
CA VAL A 139 -2.19 5.79 22.39
C VAL A 139 -1.42 6.33 21.19
N SER A 140 -0.27 5.73 20.87
CA SER A 140 0.53 6.04 19.69
C SER A 140 -0.26 5.75 18.41
N VAL A 141 -0.95 4.62 18.32
CA VAL A 141 -1.85 4.32 17.17
C VAL A 141 -3.00 5.35 17.08
N ALA A 142 -3.57 5.78 18.19
CA ALA A 142 -4.61 6.82 18.14
C ALA A 142 -4.06 8.16 17.60
N ARG A 143 -2.87 8.57 18.05
CA ARG A 143 -2.16 9.75 17.53
C ARG A 143 -1.84 9.62 16.04
N ASP A 144 -1.38 8.45 15.62
CA ASP A 144 -1.12 8.13 14.21
C ASP A 144 -2.35 8.35 13.33
N LEU A 145 -3.52 7.91 13.79
CA LEU A 145 -4.78 8.03 13.06
C LEU A 145 -5.31 9.46 13.04
N ILE A 146 -5.18 10.19 14.16
CA ILE A 146 -5.51 11.62 14.22
C ILE A 146 -4.64 12.38 13.21
N LEU A 147 -3.33 12.14 13.20
CA LEU A 147 -2.40 12.76 12.25
C LEU A 147 -2.78 12.44 10.79
N CYS A 148 -3.18 11.20 10.48
CA CYS A 148 -3.67 10.86 9.13
C CYS A 148 -4.88 11.71 8.71
N GLY A 149 -5.79 11.98 9.65
CA GLY A 149 -6.97 12.82 9.42
C GLY A 149 -6.61 14.30 9.25
N GLU A 150 -5.77 14.83 10.15
CA GLU A 150 -5.31 16.23 10.16
C GLU A 150 -4.53 16.59 8.90
N GLU A 151 -3.58 15.74 8.49
CA GLU A 151 -2.82 15.89 7.24
C GLU A 151 -3.69 15.72 5.99
N ASN A 152 -4.91 15.20 6.15
CA ASN A 152 -5.91 15.06 5.10
C ASN A 152 -5.37 14.34 3.85
N TYR A 153 -4.54 13.31 4.02
CA TYR A 153 -3.90 12.58 2.90
C TYR A 153 -4.91 12.03 1.89
N GLU A 154 -4.57 12.06 0.60
CA GLU A 154 -5.41 11.49 -0.46
C GLU A 154 -5.48 9.97 -0.36
N MET A 155 -4.41 9.33 0.13
CA MET A 155 -4.39 7.90 0.46
C MET A 155 -3.90 7.69 1.90
N VAL A 156 -4.57 6.80 2.64
CA VAL A 156 -4.18 6.40 4.00
C VAL A 156 -4.00 4.89 4.04
N SER A 157 -2.75 4.45 4.18
CA SER A 157 -2.37 3.04 4.17
C SER A 157 -2.02 2.54 5.56
N ILE A 158 -2.80 1.58 6.05
CA ILE A 158 -2.53 0.84 7.30
C ILE A 158 -2.12 -0.57 6.93
N GLY A 159 -0.87 -0.92 7.23
CA GLY A 159 -0.35 -2.27 7.03
C GLY A 159 0.11 -2.85 8.37
N PRO A 160 -0.25 -4.08 8.73
CA PRO A 160 0.30 -4.71 9.91
C PRO A 160 1.81 -4.94 9.74
N PHE A 161 2.55 -4.80 10.83
CA PHE A 161 3.95 -5.20 10.92
C PHE A 161 4.05 -6.72 10.75
N VAL A 162 4.85 -7.16 9.78
CA VAL A 162 5.17 -8.58 9.60
C VAL A 162 6.65 -8.76 9.89
N PRO A 163 7.03 -9.49 10.95
CA PRO A 163 8.42 -9.66 11.32
C PRO A 163 9.17 -10.44 10.25
N HIS A 164 10.34 -9.93 9.84
CA HIS A 164 11.23 -10.61 8.91
C HIS A 164 12.40 -11.24 9.68
N PRO A 165 12.65 -12.57 9.59
CA PRO A 165 13.64 -13.27 10.41
C PRO A 165 15.06 -12.72 10.29
N ASP A 166 15.45 -12.25 9.09
CA ASP A 166 16.75 -11.61 8.85
C ASP A 166 16.84 -10.12 9.22
N THR A 167 15.94 -9.62 10.07
CA THR A 167 15.97 -8.23 10.56
C THR A 167 16.02 -8.20 12.08
N PRO A 168 16.60 -7.15 12.71
CA PRO A 168 16.63 -7.03 14.17
C PRO A 168 15.25 -7.13 14.84
N LEU A 169 14.19 -6.66 14.16
CA LEU A 169 12.82 -6.69 14.67
C LEU A 169 12.10 -8.03 14.46
N GLY A 170 12.68 -8.96 13.70
CA GLY A 170 12.14 -10.31 13.53
C GLY A 170 12.81 -11.36 14.41
N LYS A 171 13.85 -11.00 15.17
CA LYS A 171 14.51 -11.90 16.12
C LYS A 171 13.73 -11.94 17.44
N PRO A 172 13.47 -13.13 18.03
CA PRO A 172 12.93 -13.23 19.38
C PRO A 172 13.81 -12.48 20.38
N ALA A 173 13.22 -11.87 21.40
CA ALA A 173 13.94 -11.12 22.44
C ALA A 173 15.03 -11.95 23.16
N ARG A 174 14.94 -13.29 23.13
CA ARG A 174 15.91 -14.20 23.74
C ARG A 174 17.22 -14.35 22.93
N ASP A 175 17.19 -14.11 21.63
CA ASP A 175 18.36 -14.30 20.73
C ASP A 175 19.21 -13.03 20.55
N GLN A 176 18.84 -11.93 21.21
CA GLN A 176 19.60 -10.68 21.18
C GLN A 176 20.77 -10.65 22.18
N GLY A 177 21.11 -11.81 22.76
CA GLY A 177 22.20 -11.97 23.73
C GLY A 177 21.85 -11.39 25.10
N GLN A 178 22.36 -12.02 26.17
CA GLN A 178 22.29 -11.52 27.55
C GLN A 178 23.17 -10.26 27.76
N ALA A 179 23.19 -9.33 26.81
CA ALA A 179 23.66 -7.99 27.05
C ALA A 179 22.54 -7.25 27.78
N ARG A 180 22.64 -7.26 29.12
CA ARG A 180 21.98 -6.40 30.12
C ARG A 180 20.64 -5.80 29.69
N LEU A 181 19.60 -6.07 30.48
CA LEU A 181 18.37 -5.26 30.55
C LEU A 181 18.73 -3.77 30.64
N SER A 182 18.93 -3.15 29.49
CA SER A 182 19.05 -1.72 29.32
C SER A 182 17.62 -1.21 29.26
N ALA A 183 17.36 -0.08 29.91
CA ALA A 183 16.10 0.66 29.81
C ALA A 183 15.76 1.11 28.36
N THR A 184 16.51 0.67 27.36
CA THR A 184 16.38 0.98 25.92
C THR A 184 15.92 -0.22 25.07
N ALA A 185 15.59 -1.37 25.65
CA ALA A 185 15.08 -2.51 24.88
C ALA A 185 13.58 -2.32 24.56
N LEU A 186 13.24 -2.22 23.26
CA LEU A 186 11.85 -2.15 22.82
C LEU A 186 11.07 -3.39 23.29
N PRO A 187 9.84 -3.23 23.82
CA PRO A 187 9.00 -4.38 24.09
C PRO A 187 8.76 -5.17 22.80
N PRO A 188 8.58 -6.50 22.88
CA PRO A 188 8.45 -7.34 21.71
C PRO A 188 7.31 -6.86 20.80
N ALA A 189 7.47 -7.08 19.49
CA ALA A 189 6.40 -6.82 18.53
C ALA A 189 5.12 -7.47 19.04
N ARG A 190 4.03 -6.70 19.15
CA ARG A 190 2.72 -7.34 19.26
C ARG A 190 2.43 -7.93 17.91
N THR A 191 2.18 -9.24 17.83
CA THR A 191 1.67 -9.85 16.60
C THR A 191 0.40 -9.11 16.24
N PRO A 192 0.36 -8.33 15.14
CA PRO A 192 -0.86 -7.66 14.77
C PRO A 192 -1.82 -8.74 14.33
N ASP A 193 -2.93 -8.91 15.05
CA ASP A 193 -4.00 -9.79 14.60
C ASP A 193 -4.84 -9.09 13.51
N VAL A 194 -5.58 -9.88 12.75
CA VAL A 194 -6.44 -9.35 11.68
C VAL A 194 -7.42 -8.32 12.23
N ARG A 195 -8.02 -8.60 13.39
CA ARG A 195 -9.08 -7.78 13.98
C ARG A 195 -8.61 -6.37 14.33
N SER A 196 -7.43 -6.23 14.93
CA SER A 196 -6.83 -4.96 15.31
C SER A 196 -6.52 -4.12 14.07
N THR A 197 -6.07 -4.76 12.99
CA THR A 197 -5.87 -4.09 11.70
C THR A 197 -7.19 -3.60 11.10
N LEU A 198 -8.22 -4.44 11.09
CA LEU A 198 -9.56 -4.07 10.59
C LEU A 198 -10.18 -2.92 11.38
N ASN A 199 -10.09 -2.95 12.71
CA ASN A 199 -10.55 -1.85 13.57
C ASN A 199 -9.81 -0.54 13.27
N THR A 200 -8.50 -0.61 13.06
CA THR A 200 -7.68 0.56 12.73
C THR A 200 -8.09 1.14 11.36
N ILE A 201 -8.37 0.29 10.37
CA ILE A 201 -8.90 0.69 9.05
C ILE A 201 -10.26 1.37 9.19
N ALA A 202 -11.16 0.83 10.02
CA ALA A 202 -12.47 1.41 10.26
C ALA A 202 -12.39 2.80 10.90
N VAL A 203 -11.55 2.98 11.91
CA VAL A 203 -11.34 4.29 12.53
C VAL A 203 -10.70 5.26 11.55
N ALA A 204 -9.73 4.83 10.75
CA ALA A 204 -9.12 5.66 9.72
C ALA A 204 -10.13 6.12 8.67
N ARG A 205 -11.07 5.26 8.26
CA ARG A 205 -12.17 5.66 7.37
C ARG A 205 -13.06 6.74 7.99
N LEU A 206 -13.32 6.69 9.29
CA LEU A 206 -14.11 7.73 9.97
C LEU A 206 -13.38 9.08 10.02
N LEU A 207 -12.06 9.06 10.27
CA LEU A 207 -11.24 10.27 10.37
C LEU A 207 -10.86 10.85 9.00
N ALA A 208 -10.72 10.00 7.97
CA ALA A 208 -10.35 10.36 6.62
C ALA A 208 -11.38 9.81 5.60
N PRO A 209 -12.64 10.31 5.63
CA PRO A 209 -13.77 9.73 4.89
C PRO A 209 -13.56 9.70 3.38
N MET A 210 -12.78 10.62 2.84
CA MET A 210 -12.50 10.74 1.40
C MET A 210 -11.19 10.09 0.94
N ALA A 211 -10.41 9.49 1.85
CA ALA A 211 -9.13 8.88 1.49
C ALA A 211 -9.31 7.56 0.72
N HIS A 212 -8.39 7.27 -0.18
CA HIS A 212 -8.20 5.92 -0.68
C HIS A 212 -7.46 5.09 0.39
N ILE A 213 -8.06 3.98 0.81
CA ILE A 213 -7.52 3.13 1.87
C ILE A 213 -7.32 1.73 1.27
N PRO A 214 -6.07 1.25 1.12
CA PRO A 214 -5.79 -0.05 0.54
C PRO A 214 -6.00 -1.19 1.54
N ALA A 215 -6.61 -2.28 1.06
CA ALA A 215 -6.57 -3.59 1.68
C ALA A 215 -5.19 -4.23 1.44
N THR A 216 -4.24 -3.95 2.32
CA THR A 216 -2.82 -4.23 2.09
C THR A 216 -2.49 -5.73 1.97
N THR A 217 -1.49 -6.06 1.13
CA THR A 217 -0.97 -7.43 1.01
C THR A 217 -0.46 -7.99 2.33
N ALA A 218 0.11 -7.14 3.21
CA ALA A 218 0.55 -7.53 4.55
C ALA A 218 -0.60 -8.09 5.40
N LEU A 219 -1.79 -7.48 5.33
CA LEU A 219 -2.98 -8.01 5.99
C LEU A 219 -3.39 -9.39 5.45
N GLY A 220 -3.28 -9.59 4.14
CA GLY A 220 -3.51 -10.91 3.54
C GLY A 220 -2.51 -11.98 4.02
N VAL A 221 -1.25 -11.62 4.25
CA VAL A 221 -0.23 -12.51 4.84
C VAL A 221 -0.59 -12.86 6.28
N VAL A 222 -0.85 -11.86 7.12
CA VAL A 222 -1.23 -12.05 8.52
C VAL A 222 -2.49 -12.92 8.63
N GLY A 223 -3.51 -12.65 7.81
CA GLY A 223 -4.76 -13.42 7.83
C GLY A 223 -4.62 -14.89 7.47
N ARG A 224 -3.62 -15.27 6.66
CA ARG A 224 -3.33 -16.69 6.40
C ARG A 224 -2.76 -17.42 7.61
N GLN A 225 -2.03 -16.69 8.47
CA GLN A 225 -1.36 -17.22 9.65
C GLN A 225 -2.23 -17.12 10.92
N ASP A 226 -3.25 -16.26 10.92
CA ASP A 226 -4.17 -16.08 12.04
C ASP A 226 -5.27 -17.16 12.05
N GLY A 227 -5.00 -18.29 12.72
CA GLY A 227 -5.94 -19.41 12.83
C GLY A 227 -7.25 -19.06 13.53
N GLY A 228 -7.21 -18.14 14.51
CA GLY A 228 -8.41 -17.67 15.22
C GLY A 228 -9.31 -16.86 14.30
N TRP A 229 -8.72 -15.96 13.50
CA TRP A 229 -9.42 -15.26 12.44
C TRP A 229 -10.06 -16.22 11.44
N ARG A 230 -9.31 -17.19 10.93
CA ARG A 230 -9.82 -18.14 9.93
C ARG A 230 -11.03 -18.93 10.42
N ALA A 231 -11.05 -19.32 11.71
CA ALA A 231 -12.20 -19.98 12.32
C ALA A 231 -13.44 -19.08 12.44
N GLN A 232 -13.25 -17.76 12.61
CA GLN A 232 -14.32 -16.78 12.81
C GLN A 232 -14.83 -16.13 11.51
N ALA A 233 -13.97 -16.04 10.48
CA ALA A 233 -14.21 -15.22 9.30
C ALA A 233 -15.44 -15.63 8.49
N ALA A 234 -15.76 -16.93 8.42
CA ALA A 234 -16.95 -17.43 7.73
C ALA A 234 -18.24 -17.02 8.48
N GLY A 235 -18.31 -17.25 9.79
CA GLY A 235 -19.49 -16.92 10.60
C GLY A 235 -19.81 -15.43 10.60
N TYR A 236 -18.79 -14.56 10.65
CA TYR A 236 -19.00 -13.12 10.69
C TYR A 236 -19.53 -12.54 9.36
N LEU A 237 -19.24 -13.13 8.19
CA LEU A 237 -19.79 -12.63 6.91
C LEU A 237 -21.24 -13.07 6.73
N THR A 238 -21.52 -14.33 7.07
CA THR A 238 -22.87 -14.89 7.03
C THR A 238 -23.80 -14.12 7.96
N ALA A 239 -23.36 -13.82 9.19
CA ALA A 239 -24.15 -13.05 10.15
C ALA A 239 -24.45 -11.61 9.69
N MET A 240 -23.56 -10.99 8.89
CA MET A 240 -23.76 -9.64 8.37
C MET A 240 -24.51 -9.59 7.03
N GLY A 241 -24.93 -10.74 6.47
CA GLY A 241 -25.57 -10.80 5.15
C GLY A 241 -24.68 -10.28 4.02
N ALA A 242 -23.36 -10.24 4.22
CA ALA A 242 -22.40 -9.59 3.33
C ALA A 242 -21.87 -10.51 2.23
N ILE A 243 -22.11 -11.82 2.29
CA ILE A 243 -21.87 -12.75 1.18
C ILE A 243 -23.19 -13.03 0.48
N ARG A 244 -23.21 -12.90 -0.84
CA ARG A 244 -24.27 -13.42 -1.71
C ARG A 244 -23.81 -14.73 -2.37
N GLY A 245 -24.57 -15.82 -2.18
CA GLY A 245 -24.40 -17.12 -2.86
C GLY A 245 -23.79 -18.25 -2.01
N ASP A 246 -23.80 -19.47 -2.57
CA ASP A 246 -23.54 -20.74 -1.86
C ASP A 246 -22.07 -21.21 -1.85
N ALA A 247 -21.13 -20.36 -2.27
CA ALA A 247 -19.72 -20.74 -2.43
C ALA A 247 -18.86 -20.33 -1.22
N GLU A 248 -17.91 -21.20 -0.86
CA GLU A 248 -17.01 -21.03 0.28
C GLU A 248 -16.20 -19.71 0.19
N TYR A 249 -16.21 -18.95 1.29
CA TYR A 249 -15.47 -17.68 1.41
C TYR A 249 -13.96 -17.94 1.47
N SER A 250 -13.17 -17.14 0.75
CA SER A 250 -11.72 -17.33 0.63
C SER A 250 -10.94 -17.21 1.95
N GLY A 251 -11.53 -16.62 2.99
CA GLY A 251 -10.85 -16.37 4.27
C GLY A 251 -9.80 -15.24 4.21
N ASP A 252 -9.58 -14.63 3.04
CA ASP A 252 -8.59 -13.58 2.87
C ASP A 252 -9.04 -12.28 3.56
N ALA A 253 -8.26 -11.88 4.58
CA ALA A 253 -8.51 -10.70 5.40
C ALA A 253 -8.57 -9.38 4.60
N ARG A 254 -7.99 -9.32 3.39
CA ARG A 254 -8.09 -8.14 2.51
C ARG A 254 -9.53 -7.82 2.13
N TYR A 255 -10.35 -8.82 1.85
CA TYR A 255 -11.76 -8.60 1.52
C TYR A 255 -12.56 -8.10 2.72
N ARG A 256 -12.11 -8.40 3.95
CA ARG A 256 -12.68 -7.79 5.14
C ARG A 256 -12.28 -6.36 5.37
N ALA A 257 -11.06 -6.00 5.01
CA ALA A 257 -10.66 -4.60 5.03
C ALA A 257 -11.61 -3.77 4.15
N LEU A 258 -12.04 -4.29 3.00
CA LEU A 258 -12.98 -3.60 2.12
C LEU A 258 -14.31 -3.25 2.82
N VAL A 259 -14.93 -4.22 3.49
CA VAL A 259 -16.16 -3.96 4.28
C VAL A 259 -15.91 -3.20 5.58
N SER A 260 -14.65 -3.03 5.99
CA SER A 260 -14.25 -2.26 7.17
C SER A 260 -13.82 -0.83 6.82
N GLY A 261 -13.92 -0.41 5.55
CA GLY A 261 -13.61 0.96 5.12
C GLY A 261 -12.48 1.08 4.10
N ALA A 262 -11.79 0.00 3.73
CA ALA A 262 -10.88 0.03 2.58
C ALA A 262 -11.67 0.10 1.25
N ASN A 263 -11.08 0.70 0.22
CA ASN A 263 -11.67 0.83 -1.11
C ASN A 263 -10.66 0.64 -2.26
N GLU A 264 -9.48 0.13 -1.95
CA GLU A 264 -8.42 -0.14 -2.91
C GLU A 264 -7.81 -1.53 -2.67
N LEU A 265 -7.50 -2.24 -3.74
CA LEU A 265 -6.78 -3.52 -3.73
C LEU A 265 -5.60 -3.42 -4.70
N MET A 266 -4.40 -3.67 -4.19
CA MET A 266 -3.18 -3.67 -4.99
C MET A 266 -2.84 -5.11 -5.41
N LEU A 267 -2.71 -5.36 -6.71
CA LEU A 267 -2.33 -6.66 -7.26
C LEU A 267 -0.86 -6.64 -7.72
N ASP A 268 -0.11 -7.68 -7.38
CA ASP A 268 1.31 -7.75 -7.72
C ASP A 268 1.48 -8.17 -9.19
N VAL A 269 1.91 -7.23 -10.03
CA VAL A 269 2.20 -7.44 -11.44
C VAL A 269 3.70 -7.58 -11.74
N THR A 270 4.53 -7.70 -10.70
CA THR A 270 5.98 -7.87 -10.85
C THR A 270 6.27 -9.13 -11.65
N PRO A 271 7.11 -9.10 -12.70
CA PRO A 271 7.46 -10.30 -13.46
C PRO A 271 8.03 -11.40 -12.56
N TRP A 272 7.68 -12.65 -12.85
CA TRP A 272 7.98 -13.81 -11.98
C TRP A 272 9.46 -13.91 -11.60
N ARG A 273 10.37 -13.63 -12.55
CA ARG A 273 11.83 -13.67 -12.34
C ARG A 273 12.35 -12.73 -11.25
N TYR A 274 11.59 -11.68 -10.90
CA TYR A 274 11.96 -10.71 -9.87
C TYR A 274 11.13 -10.86 -8.59
N ARG A 275 9.96 -11.50 -8.64
CA ARG A 275 8.99 -11.49 -7.53
C ARG A 275 9.55 -12.09 -6.25
N ASN A 276 10.28 -13.20 -6.36
CA ASN A 276 10.93 -13.86 -5.22
C ASN A 276 12.12 -13.06 -4.65
N SER A 277 12.65 -12.10 -5.42
CA SER A 277 13.74 -11.23 -4.97
C SER A 277 13.24 -9.95 -4.27
N TYR A 278 11.91 -9.75 -4.17
CA TYR A 278 11.32 -8.59 -3.50
C TYR A 278 10.57 -8.98 -2.22
N GLU A 279 11.35 -9.37 -1.21
CA GLU A 279 10.86 -9.79 0.10
C GLU A 279 10.99 -8.66 1.14
N ILE A 280 9.90 -7.91 1.36
CA ILE A 280 9.84 -6.94 2.47
C ILE A 280 9.54 -7.66 3.79
N TYR A 281 8.77 -8.74 3.72
CA TYR A 281 8.39 -9.64 4.81
C TYR A 281 8.10 -11.04 4.25
N PRO A 282 8.24 -12.10 5.06
CA PRO A 282 8.00 -13.47 4.61
C PRO A 282 6.52 -13.75 4.34
N GLY A 283 6.25 -14.81 3.56
CA GLY A 283 4.89 -15.33 3.35
C GLY A 283 4.05 -14.55 2.33
N LYS A 284 4.66 -13.63 1.57
CA LYS A 284 4.05 -13.08 0.35
C LYS A 284 3.79 -14.23 -0.64
N PRO A 285 2.64 -14.29 -1.35
CA PRO A 285 2.40 -15.33 -2.34
C PRO A 285 3.56 -15.39 -3.35
N GLY A 286 4.05 -16.59 -3.64
CA GLY A 286 5.11 -16.83 -4.62
C GLY A 286 4.67 -16.54 -6.05
N ALA A 287 5.61 -16.62 -6.98
CA ALA A 287 5.35 -16.55 -8.42
C ALA A 287 5.47 -17.93 -9.07
N ASP A 288 4.37 -18.66 -9.15
CA ASP A 288 4.27 -19.79 -10.08
C ASP A 288 3.53 -19.27 -11.32
N GLY A 289 4.25 -19.02 -12.41
CA GLY A 289 3.67 -18.59 -13.70
C GLY A 289 3.06 -17.17 -13.77
N ASP A 290 2.48 -16.86 -14.95
CA ASP A 290 1.70 -15.63 -15.21
C ASP A 290 0.22 -15.83 -14.82
N GLU A 291 -0.04 -16.09 -13.54
CA GLU A 291 -1.39 -16.26 -12.95
C GLU A 291 -2.13 -14.93 -12.69
N LEU A 292 -1.69 -13.83 -13.31
CA LEU A 292 -2.30 -12.51 -13.07
C LEU A 292 -3.78 -12.50 -13.47
N ALA A 293 -4.14 -13.17 -14.56
CA ALA A 293 -5.53 -13.27 -15.00
C ALA A 293 -6.40 -13.97 -13.95
N ASP A 294 -5.92 -15.07 -13.36
CA ASP A 294 -6.64 -15.80 -12.33
C ASP A 294 -6.75 -15.00 -11.04
N SER A 295 -5.67 -14.30 -10.65
CA SER A 295 -5.66 -13.39 -9.51
C SER A 295 -6.69 -12.26 -9.68
N VAL A 296 -6.72 -11.61 -10.85
CA VAL A 296 -7.69 -10.58 -11.20
C VAL A 296 -9.11 -11.14 -11.17
N ASN A 297 -9.35 -12.28 -11.83
CA ASN A 297 -10.68 -12.89 -11.91
C ASN A 297 -11.19 -13.31 -10.53
N SER A 298 -10.31 -13.85 -9.69
CA SER A 298 -10.61 -14.20 -8.30
C SER A 298 -10.96 -12.97 -7.47
N ALA A 299 -10.17 -11.90 -7.58
CA ALA A 299 -10.45 -10.64 -6.90
C ALA A 299 -11.80 -10.03 -7.33
N ILE A 300 -12.11 -10.02 -8.64
CA ILE A 300 -13.40 -9.53 -9.15
C ILE A 300 -14.56 -10.37 -8.59
N ARG A 301 -14.43 -11.70 -8.55
CA ARG A 301 -15.47 -12.58 -7.98
C ARG A 301 -15.72 -12.28 -6.51
N GLU A 302 -14.67 -12.18 -5.70
CA GLU A 302 -14.80 -11.88 -4.27
C GLU A 302 -15.41 -10.49 -4.03
N ILE A 303 -14.99 -9.47 -4.78
CA ILE A 303 -15.54 -8.11 -4.70
C ILE A 303 -17.04 -8.11 -5.04
N ARG A 304 -17.44 -8.84 -6.09
CA ARG A 304 -18.88 -8.97 -6.46
C ARG A 304 -19.68 -9.69 -5.38
N ARG A 305 -19.12 -10.71 -4.72
CA ARG A 305 -19.77 -11.41 -3.60
C ARG A 305 -20.07 -10.50 -2.42
N LEU A 306 -19.22 -9.50 -2.19
CA LEU A 306 -19.42 -8.44 -1.19
C LEU A 306 -20.46 -7.38 -1.60
N GLY A 307 -21.08 -7.52 -2.79
CA GLY A 307 -21.98 -6.51 -3.33
C GLY A 307 -21.27 -5.23 -3.82
N MET A 308 -19.96 -5.31 -4.04
CA MET A 308 -19.15 -4.20 -4.53
C MET A 308 -18.83 -4.36 -6.03
N SER A 309 -18.38 -3.30 -6.71
CA SER A 309 -17.90 -3.35 -8.09
C SER A 309 -16.48 -2.79 -8.24
N VAL A 310 -15.79 -3.16 -9.31
CA VAL A 310 -14.44 -2.65 -9.60
C VAL A 310 -14.54 -1.39 -10.47
N CYS A 311 -13.87 -0.32 -10.06
CA CYS A 311 -13.74 0.90 -10.86
C CYS A 311 -12.57 0.79 -11.84
N SER A 312 -12.81 1.11 -13.11
CA SER A 312 -11.83 1.07 -14.19
C SER A 312 -11.08 2.40 -14.41
N GLY A 313 -11.53 3.49 -13.79
CA GLY A 313 -10.91 4.81 -13.92
C GLY A 313 -9.60 4.95 -13.13
N PRO A 314 -8.83 6.03 -13.37
CA PRO A 314 -7.57 6.28 -12.66
C PRO A 314 -7.71 6.43 -11.15
N GLY A 315 -8.92 6.79 -10.70
CA GLY A 315 -9.24 6.87 -9.30
C GLY A 315 -8.58 8.02 -8.57
N ASP A 316 -8.62 9.21 -9.18
CA ASP A 316 -8.16 10.42 -8.52
C ASP A 316 -8.92 10.69 -7.22
N SER A 317 -8.23 11.32 -6.28
CA SER A 317 -8.83 11.74 -5.03
C SER A 317 -10.05 12.61 -5.29
N PRO A 318 -11.15 12.40 -4.56
CA PRO A 318 -12.31 13.28 -4.66
C PRO A 318 -12.06 14.64 -3.96
N LYS A 319 -10.94 14.80 -3.25
CA LYS A 319 -10.56 16.05 -2.55
C LYS A 319 -10.08 17.11 -3.55
N ALA A 320 -10.30 18.38 -3.26
CA ALA A 320 -9.69 19.47 -4.03
C ALA A 320 -8.15 19.40 -3.93
N PRO A 321 -7.39 19.77 -4.98
CA PRO A 321 -7.83 20.25 -6.29
C PRO A 321 -8.11 19.13 -7.32
N TRP A 322 -8.18 17.87 -6.87
CA TRP A 322 -8.28 16.68 -7.73
C TRP A 322 -9.71 16.33 -8.13
N GLY A 323 -10.64 16.47 -7.18
CA GLY A 323 -12.07 16.15 -7.32
C GLY A 323 -12.76 16.91 -8.47
N ALA A 324 -14.04 16.61 -8.72
CA ALA A 324 -14.84 16.97 -9.90
C ALA A 324 -15.04 18.50 -10.16
N GLY A 325 -13.94 19.25 -10.28
CA GLY A 325 -13.86 20.69 -10.44
C GLY A 325 -12.62 21.14 -11.22
N ARG A 326 -11.92 20.24 -11.92
CA ARG A 326 -11.00 20.67 -13.00
C ARG A 326 -11.76 20.78 -14.30
N GLY A 327 -12.14 22.01 -14.62
CA GLY A 327 -12.33 22.50 -15.99
C GLY A 327 -11.02 22.44 -16.78
N ILE A 328 -10.47 21.23 -16.97
CA ILE A 328 -9.54 20.97 -18.06
C ILE A 328 -10.41 20.45 -19.19
N GLN A 329 -10.53 21.22 -20.26
CA GLN A 329 -11.03 20.74 -21.54
C GLN A 329 -10.07 19.67 -22.08
N LYS A 330 -10.15 18.44 -21.56
CA LYS A 330 -9.76 17.25 -22.32
C LYS A 330 -10.90 17.01 -23.30
N LYS A 331 -10.70 17.43 -24.55
CA LYS A 331 -11.55 17.02 -25.67
C LYS A 331 -11.75 15.51 -25.62
N ASP A 332 -13.02 15.12 -25.62
CA ASP A 332 -13.55 13.80 -25.94
C ASP A 332 -12.77 12.59 -25.42
N THR A 333 -12.93 12.29 -24.13
CA THR A 333 -12.92 10.90 -23.66
C THR A 333 -14.11 10.71 -22.74
N GLN A 334 -14.90 9.66 -23.02
CA GLN A 334 -16.12 9.30 -22.31
C GLN A 334 -15.97 9.49 -20.80
N LYS A 335 -16.81 10.35 -20.20
CA LYS A 335 -16.93 10.48 -18.75
C LYS A 335 -17.34 9.13 -18.16
N GLY A 336 -16.39 8.37 -17.65
CA GLY A 336 -16.66 7.17 -16.87
C GLY A 336 -17.19 7.54 -15.48
N GLU A 337 -18.21 6.82 -15.02
CA GLU A 337 -19.00 7.02 -13.79
C GLU A 337 -18.23 6.97 -12.45
N CYS A 338 -16.88 7.03 -12.41
CA CYS A 338 -16.05 6.86 -11.20
C CYS A 338 -15.55 8.17 -10.55
N SER A 339 -16.13 9.34 -10.82
CA SER A 339 -15.65 10.61 -10.23
C SER A 339 -16.25 10.96 -8.86
N ASP A 340 -17.24 10.21 -8.38
CA ASP A 340 -18.00 10.48 -7.14
C ASP A 340 -17.88 9.34 -6.10
N ASP A 341 -16.64 8.88 -5.90
CA ASP A 341 -16.30 7.45 -5.70
C ASP A 341 -15.76 7.12 -4.30
N THR A 342 -16.30 7.77 -3.27
CA THR A 342 -16.01 7.47 -1.85
C THR A 342 -16.91 6.39 -1.27
N ARG A 343 -17.87 5.88 -2.04
CA ARG A 343 -18.84 4.90 -1.54
C ARG A 343 -18.15 3.54 -1.27
N PRO A 344 -18.39 2.90 -0.11
CA PRO A 344 -17.90 1.56 0.19
C PRO A 344 -18.38 0.46 -0.76
N SER A 345 -19.15 0.76 -1.80
CA SER A 345 -19.63 -0.21 -2.79
C SER A 345 -18.71 -0.35 -4.01
N ARG A 346 -17.59 0.38 -4.06
CA ARG A 346 -16.65 0.34 -5.21
C ARG A 346 -15.21 0.15 -4.75
N VAL A 347 -14.47 -0.68 -5.49
CA VAL A 347 -13.08 -1.06 -5.23
C VAL A 347 -12.21 -0.70 -6.42
N ARG A 348 -11.03 -0.14 -6.15
CA ARG A 348 -10.04 0.16 -7.20
C ARG A 348 -8.98 -0.94 -7.29
N PHE A 349 -8.54 -1.23 -8.51
CA PHE A 349 -7.38 -2.08 -8.77
C PHE A 349 -6.16 -1.23 -9.11
N HIS A 350 -5.12 -1.41 -8.31
CA HIS A 350 -3.82 -0.75 -8.41
C HIS A 350 -2.71 -1.80 -8.56
#